data_AF-A0A4P7H2K7-F1
#
_entry.id   AF-A0A4P7H2K7-F1
#
_cell.length_a   1.000
_cell.length_b   1.000
_cell.length_c   1.000
_cell.angle_alpha   90.00
_cell.angle_beta   90.00
_cell.angle_gamma   90.00
#
_symmetry.space_group_name_H-M   'P 1'
#
loop_
_entity.id
_entity.type
_entity.pdbx_description
1 polymer ?
#
loop_
_entity_poly.entity_id
_entity_poly.type
_entity_poly.pdbx_seq_one_letter_code
_entity_poly.pdbx_strand_id
1 'polypeptide(L)'
;MGRLLGARHRSRRLRDRAAGTRRPDQRTVGRPRRPGTRQRGCPRGRALRRADQQATVTVLDAYAVIAYFRAEPSAHEVAGLLAQPSVMSTANAAEVMDQLARIYGRHPDDVEADIALLSSIGMRLAPVTAQLGVLAGRLRTRHYHRERMAVSLSDCVAAATALSEQLPLATADPALAEVVRLEGGKVHPLPDSKGRLP
;
A
#
# COMPACT_ATOMS: atom_id res chain seq x y z
N MET A 1 10.13 -36.13 43.79
CA MET A 1 11.03 -35.15 44.44
C MET A 1 10.73 -33.76 43.88
N GLY A 2 10.59 -32.75 44.75
CA GLY A 2 10.62 -31.29 44.47
C GLY A 2 9.54 -30.76 43.51
N ARG A 3 8.44 -30.07 43.89
CA ARG A 3 8.32 -28.77 44.60
C ARG A 3 9.32 -27.74 44.00
N LEU A 4 8.94 -26.54 43.54
CA LEU A 4 8.05 -25.55 44.16
C LEU A 4 7.99 -24.26 43.28
N LEU A 5 6.88 -23.53 43.39
CA LEU A 5 6.70 -22.05 43.27
C LEU A 5 6.56 -21.44 41.86
N GLY A 6 5.57 -20.59 41.57
CA GLY A 6 4.49 -20.05 42.39
C GLY A 6 4.04 -18.68 41.89
N ALA A 7 2.73 -18.41 42.07
CA ALA A 7 2.14 -17.08 42.35
C ALA A 7 2.18 -16.01 41.22
N ARG A 8 1.23 -15.10 41.02
CA ARG A 8 -0.02 -14.67 41.69
C ARG A 8 -0.66 -13.61 40.74
N HIS A 9 -1.96 -13.65 40.46
CA HIS A 9 -2.97 -12.72 41.01
C HIS A 9 -2.89 -11.25 40.50
N ARG A 10 -3.90 -10.77 39.75
CA ARG A 10 -5.01 -9.95 40.31
C ARG A 10 -5.94 -9.38 39.23
N SER A 11 -7.21 -9.58 39.51
CA SER A 11 -8.40 -8.98 38.92
C SER A 11 -8.52 -7.48 39.19
N ARG A 12 -9.23 -6.75 38.32
CA ARG A 12 -10.11 -5.66 38.76
C ARG A 12 -11.25 -5.42 37.75
N ARG A 13 -12.46 -5.78 38.18
CA ARG A 13 -13.75 -5.26 37.69
C ARG A 13 -14.01 -3.87 38.28
N LEU A 14 -15.16 -3.31 37.91
CA LEU A 14 -15.97 -2.22 38.49
C LEU A 14 -15.86 -0.93 37.65
N ARG A 15 -16.95 -0.21 37.30
CA ARG A 15 -18.35 -0.24 37.75
C ARG A 15 -19.20 0.64 36.81
N ASP A 16 -20.48 0.31 36.75
CA ASP A 16 -21.61 1.11 36.28
C ASP A 16 -21.82 2.42 37.07
N ARG A 17 -22.51 3.39 36.44
CA ARG A 17 -23.75 4.11 36.89
C ARG A 17 -23.83 5.54 36.29
N ALA A 18 -24.89 5.84 35.53
CA ALA A 18 -26.08 6.62 35.92
C ALA A 18 -25.84 8.15 35.91
N ALA A 19 -26.80 9.08 35.78
CA ALA A 19 -28.15 9.21 35.25
C ALA A 19 -28.51 10.70 35.48
N GLY A 20 -29.24 11.34 34.55
CA GLY A 20 -30.15 12.47 34.80
C GLY A 20 -29.58 13.88 35.05
N THR A 21 -30.10 14.86 34.32
CA THR A 21 -31.01 15.91 34.85
C THR A 21 -31.44 16.90 33.75
N ARG A 22 -32.59 17.54 34.00
CA ARG A 22 -33.42 18.37 33.10
C ARG A 22 -33.05 19.88 33.18
N ARG A 23 -33.28 20.59 32.06
CA ARG A 23 -33.80 21.98 31.84
C ARG A 23 -33.85 22.98 33.02
N PRO A 24 -33.62 24.31 32.80
CA PRO A 24 -34.58 25.14 32.04
C PRO A 24 -34.05 26.31 31.18
N ASP A 25 -35.05 26.85 30.48
CA ASP A 25 -35.20 28.00 29.59
C ASP A 25 -34.80 29.34 30.22
N GLN A 26 -34.08 30.19 29.47
CA GLN A 26 -34.12 31.65 29.65
C GLN A 26 -34.10 32.37 28.31
N ARG A 27 -35.25 32.99 28.04
CA ARG A 27 -35.50 34.03 27.04
C ARG A 27 -34.69 35.28 27.37
N THR A 28 -34.06 35.90 26.36
CA THR A 28 -33.86 37.36 26.39
C THR A 28 -33.74 37.95 24.98
N VAL A 29 -34.83 38.63 24.59
CA VAL A 29 -34.91 39.96 23.94
C VAL A 29 -33.99 40.25 22.75
N GLY A 30 -34.61 40.40 21.58
CA GLY A 30 -33.97 40.84 20.34
C GLY A 30 -33.77 42.34 20.20
N ARG A 31 -32.92 42.70 19.23
CA ARG A 31 -32.86 43.96 18.44
C ARG A 31 -31.63 43.91 17.50
N PRO A 32 -31.51 44.77 16.46
CA PRO A 32 -32.30 44.82 15.24
C PRO A 32 -31.46 44.49 13.98
N ARG A 33 -32.17 44.23 12.87
CA ARG A 33 -31.64 43.91 11.53
C ARG A 33 -30.86 45.09 10.92
N ARG A 34 -29.62 44.82 10.46
CA ARG A 34 -28.90 45.65 9.48
C ARG A 34 -29.01 45.02 8.08
N PRO A 35 -29.27 45.79 7.01
CA PRO A 35 -29.34 45.27 5.65
C PRO A 35 -27.97 45.27 4.96
N GLY A 36 -27.73 44.23 4.17
CA GLY A 36 -27.00 44.33 2.90
C GLY A 36 -25.50 44.10 2.92
N THR A 37 -25.08 42.87 2.62
CA THR A 37 -24.04 42.60 1.61
C THR A 37 -24.11 41.13 1.19
N ARG A 38 -24.65 40.87 -0.01
CA ARG A 38 -24.56 39.57 -0.68
C ARG A 38 -23.14 39.37 -1.19
N GLN A 39 -22.25 38.81 -0.37
CA GLN A 39 -21.05 38.16 -0.90
C GLN A 39 -21.40 36.72 -1.23
N ARG A 40 -21.45 36.44 -2.54
CA ARG A 40 -21.44 35.09 -3.09
C ARG A 40 -20.13 34.43 -2.66
N GLY A 41 -20.19 33.61 -1.62
CA GLY A 41 -19.09 32.75 -1.23
C GLY A 41 -18.79 31.79 -2.37
N CYS A 42 -17.68 32.03 -3.07
CA CYS A 42 -17.07 31.06 -3.96
C CYS A 42 -16.77 29.77 -3.19
N PRO A 43 -16.97 28.57 -3.76
CA PRO A 43 -16.50 27.33 -3.14
C PRO A 43 -14.97 27.23 -3.28
N ARG A 44 -14.23 28.03 -2.50
CA ARG A 44 -12.79 27.89 -2.32
C ARG A 44 -12.54 26.81 -1.27
N GLY A 45 -12.68 25.55 -1.67
CA GLY A 45 -12.41 24.41 -0.79
C GLY A 45 -11.74 23.21 -1.46
N ARG A 46 -11.57 23.21 -2.79
CA ARG A 46 -11.03 22.06 -3.53
C ARG A 46 -9.56 22.16 -3.97
N ALA A 47 -8.89 23.28 -3.67
CA ALA A 47 -7.54 23.57 -4.16
C ALA A 47 -6.41 23.32 -3.15
N LEU A 48 -6.68 22.74 -1.98
CA LEU A 48 -5.69 22.53 -0.90
C LEU A 48 -5.24 21.07 -0.70
N ARG A 49 -5.55 20.15 -1.62
CA ARG A 49 -5.01 18.77 -1.62
C ARG A 49 -3.88 18.55 -2.64
N ARG A 50 -3.25 19.64 -3.10
CA ARG A 50 -2.17 19.62 -4.09
C ARG A 50 -0.83 20.14 -3.56
N ALA A 51 -0.72 20.27 -2.25
CA ALA A 51 0.53 20.57 -1.57
C ALA A 51 1.00 19.29 -0.88
N ASP A 52 2.22 18.87 -1.20
CA ASP A 52 3.02 17.80 -0.57
C ASP A 52 3.12 16.43 -1.27
N GLN A 53 2.75 16.31 -2.55
CA GLN A 53 3.25 15.19 -3.37
C GLN A 53 4.69 15.48 -3.80
N GLN A 54 5.63 15.35 -2.88
CA GLN A 54 7.01 15.07 -3.28
C GLN A 54 6.95 13.79 -4.14
N ALA A 55 7.53 13.83 -5.33
CA ALA A 55 7.59 12.68 -6.22
C ALA A 55 8.41 11.57 -5.56
N THR A 56 7.74 10.73 -4.76
CA THR A 56 8.34 9.58 -4.11
C THR A 56 8.45 8.46 -5.12
N VAL A 57 9.68 8.04 -5.40
CA VAL A 57 9.96 6.84 -6.19
C VAL A 57 9.21 5.66 -5.56
N THR A 58 8.53 4.87 -6.38
CA THR A 58 7.72 3.73 -5.91
C THR A 58 8.29 2.43 -6.47
N VAL A 59 8.35 1.39 -5.64
CA VAL A 59 8.68 0.04 -6.07
C VAL A 59 7.41 -0.60 -6.63
N LEU A 60 7.48 -1.17 -7.82
CA LEU A 60 6.40 -1.90 -8.47
C LEU A 60 6.64 -3.40 -8.31
N ASP A 61 5.64 -4.12 -7.79
CA ASP A 61 5.64 -5.58 -7.84
C ASP A 61 5.27 -6.10 -9.25
N ALA A 62 5.29 -7.42 -9.42
CA ALA A 62 4.93 -8.02 -10.70
C ALA A 62 3.45 -7.78 -11.05
N TYR A 63 2.56 -7.82 -10.05
CA TYR A 63 1.13 -7.56 -10.26
C TYR A 63 0.88 -6.19 -10.89
N ALA A 64 1.50 -5.12 -10.37
CA ALA A 64 1.31 -3.77 -10.88
C ALA A 64 1.59 -3.67 -12.39
N VAL A 65 2.72 -4.21 -12.85
CA VAL A 65 3.11 -4.16 -14.26
C VAL A 65 2.28 -5.10 -15.14
N ILE A 66 1.93 -6.29 -14.64
CA ILE A 66 1.00 -7.20 -15.35
C ILE A 66 -0.36 -6.49 -15.53
N ALA A 67 -0.88 -5.89 -14.47
CA ALA A 67 -2.15 -5.19 -14.50
C ALA A 67 -2.14 -4.01 -15.49
N TYR A 68 -1.04 -3.26 -15.55
CA TYR A 68 -0.84 -2.23 -16.55
C TYR A 68 -0.91 -2.79 -17.98
N PHE A 69 -0.12 -3.81 -18.31
CA PHE A 69 -0.12 -4.39 -19.65
C PHE A 69 -1.45 -5.03 -20.05
N ARG A 70 -2.22 -5.52 -19.06
CA ARG A 70 -3.51 -6.17 -19.28
C ARG A 70 -4.70 -5.22 -19.20
N ALA A 71 -4.47 -3.92 -19.01
CA ALA A 71 -5.52 -2.93 -18.79
C ALA A 71 -6.51 -3.33 -17.68
N GLU A 72 -5.99 -3.92 -16.60
CA GLU A 72 -6.76 -4.30 -15.41
C GLU A 72 -7.18 -3.08 -14.58
N PRO A 73 -8.04 -3.21 -13.55
CA PRO A 73 -8.55 -2.08 -12.77
C PRO A 73 -7.48 -1.13 -12.22
N SER A 74 -6.28 -1.62 -11.89
CA SER A 74 -5.16 -0.80 -11.42
C SER A 74 -4.34 -0.15 -12.53
N ALA A 75 -4.58 -0.45 -13.81
CA ALA A 75 -3.74 0.01 -14.92
C ALA A 75 -3.59 1.54 -15.00
N HIS A 76 -4.68 2.29 -14.75
CA HIS A 76 -4.63 3.76 -14.76
C HIS A 76 -3.77 4.32 -13.63
N GLU A 77 -3.86 3.72 -12.44
CA GLU A 77 -3.07 4.13 -11.28
C GLU A 77 -1.60 3.79 -11.49
N VAL A 78 -1.31 2.60 -12.00
CA VAL A 78 0.06 2.18 -12.36
C VAL A 78 0.64 3.05 -13.47
N ALA A 79 -0.14 3.47 -14.46
CA ALA A 79 0.30 4.42 -15.48
C ALA A 79 0.74 5.77 -14.85
N GLY A 80 0.04 6.22 -13.81
CA GLY A 80 0.42 7.40 -13.02
C GLY A 80 1.75 7.21 -12.28
N LEU A 81 2.01 6.01 -11.75
CA LEU A 81 3.29 5.67 -11.11
C LEU A 81 4.44 5.58 -12.12
N LEU A 82 4.20 5.00 -13.30
CA LEU A 82 5.18 4.86 -14.38
C LEU A 82 5.51 6.21 -15.05
N ALA A 83 4.63 7.21 -14.93
CA ALA A 83 4.92 8.58 -15.35
C ALA A 83 5.91 9.31 -14.41
N GLN A 84 6.30 8.69 -13.30
CA GLN A 84 7.33 9.14 -12.37
C GLN A 84 8.46 8.12 -12.33
N PRO A 85 9.66 8.49 -11.83
CA PRO A 85 10.70 7.50 -11.58
C PRO A 85 10.18 6.38 -10.67
N SER A 86 10.34 5.14 -11.10
CA SER A 86 9.87 3.94 -10.39
C SER A 86 10.96 2.86 -10.40
N VAL A 87 10.79 1.83 -9.57
CA VAL A 87 11.76 0.75 -9.44
C VAL A 87 11.05 -0.59 -9.52
N MET A 88 11.61 -1.56 -10.20
CA MET A 88 11.17 -2.96 -10.18
C MET A 88 12.37 -3.86 -9.98
N SER A 89 12.28 -4.89 -9.15
CA SER A 89 13.37 -5.85 -9.03
C SER A 89 13.48 -6.72 -10.28
N THR A 90 14.68 -7.19 -10.64
CA THR A 90 14.85 -8.12 -11.77
C THR A 90 14.13 -9.45 -11.55
N ALA A 91 13.87 -9.86 -10.30
CA ALA A 91 13.05 -11.05 -10.01
C ALA A 91 11.57 -10.81 -10.33
N ASN A 92 11.03 -9.62 -10.05
CA ASN A 92 9.66 -9.28 -10.43
C ASN A 92 9.54 -9.09 -11.94
N ALA A 93 10.55 -8.54 -12.62
CA ALA A 93 10.56 -8.48 -14.08
C ALA A 93 10.56 -9.89 -14.71
N ALA A 94 11.30 -10.85 -14.13
CA ALA A 94 11.26 -12.25 -14.56
C ALA A 94 9.88 -12.89 -14.32
N GLU A 95 9.19 -12.54 -13.24
CA GLU A 95 7.82 -12.99 -12.99
C GLU A 95 6.81 -12.37 -13.97
N VAL A 96 6.96 -11.09 -14.33
CA VAL A 96 6.16 -10.45 -15.38
C VAL A 96 6.34 -11.20 -16.71
N MET A 97 7.58 -11.52 -17.08
CA MET A 97 7.91 -12.32 -18.25
C MET A 97 7.23 -13.70 -18.21
N ASP A 98 7.43 -14.45 -17.12
CA ASP A 98 6.82 -15.78 -16.95
C ASP A 98 5.30 -15.73 -17.06
N GLN A 99 4.64 -14.81 -16.34
CA GLN A 99 3.19 -14.72 -16.33
C GLN A 99 2.64 -14.32 -17.70
N LEU A 100 3.17 -13.28 -18.33
CA LEU A 100 2.70 -12.81 -19.62
C LEU A 100 2.92 -13.83 -20.73
N ALA A 101 4.06 -14.52 -20.74
CA ALA A 101 4.34 -15.53 -21.76
C ALA A 101 3.60 -16.86 -21.49
N ARG A 102 3.78 -17.44 -20.30
CA ARG A 102 3.28 -18.79 -19.99
C ARG A 102 1.79 -18.84 -19.68
N ILE A 103 1.25 -17.84 -18.98
CA ILE A 103 -0.16 -17.84 -18.58
C ILE A 103 -1.03 -17.10 -19.59
N TYR A 104 -0.55 -15.96 -20.11
CA TYR A 104 -1.34 -15.12 -21.02
C TYR A 104 -0.98 -15.29 -22.50
N GLY A 105 -0.01 -16.15 -22.84
CA GLY A 105 0.30 -16.52 -24.21
C GLY A 105 0.94 -15.41 -25.04
N ARG A 106 1.51 -14.38 -24.41
CA ARG A 106 2.27 -13.34 -25.13
C ARG A 106 3.60 -13.91 -25.63
N HIS A 107 4.09 -13.40 -26.76
CA HIS A 107 5.41 -13.78 -27.23
C HIS A 107 6.49 -13.24 -26.27
N PRO A 108 7.50 -14.05 -25.86
CA PRO A 108 8.55 -13.59 -24.94
C PRO A 108 9.25 -12.31 -25.40
N ASP A 109 9.64 -12.23 -26.68
CA ASP A 109 10.33 -11.04 -27.23
C ASP A 109 9.48 -9.76 -27.14
N ASP A 110 8.15 -9.87 -27.30
CA ASP A 110 7.26 -8.72 -27.16
C ASP A 110 7.20 -8.24 -25.70
N VAL A 111 7.21 -9.18 -24.75
CA VAL A 111 7.23 -8.86 -23.32
C VAL A 111 8.57 -8.24 -22.92
N GLU A 112 9.68 -8.74 -23.45
CA GLU A 112 11.00 -8.16 -23.23
C GLU A 112 11.08 -6.74 -23.77
N ALA A 113 10.61 -6.52 -25.00
CA ALA A 113 10.56 -5.19 -25.62
C ALA A 113 9.71 -4.20 -24.81
N ASP A 114 8.56 -4.64 -24.30
CA ASP A 114 7.69 -3.85 -23.44
C ASP A 114 8.37 -3.47 -22.10
N ILE A 115 9.06 -4.40 -21.45
CA ILE A 115 9.82 -4.13 -20.21
C ILE A 115 10.98 -3.16 -20.49
N ALA A 116 11.66 -3.32 -21.63
CA ALA A 116 12.72 -2.39 -22.06
C ALA A 116 12.16 -0.99 -22.32
N LEU A 117 10.97 -0.89 -22.93
CA LEU A 117 10.28 0.38 -23.14
C LEU A 117 9.96 1.06 -21.80
N LEU A 118 9.37 0.33 -20.84
CA LEU A 118 9.13 0.85 -19.48
C LEU A 118 10.42 1.36 -18.82
N SER A 119 11.53 0.67 -19.07
CA SER A 119 12.83 1.08 -18.56
C SER A 119 13.33 2.38 -19.19
N SER A 120 13.12 2.55 -20.50
CA SER A 120 13.51 3.76 -21.22
C SER A 120 12.73 5.02 -20.79
N ILE A 121 11.51 4.85 -20.28
CA ILE A 121 10.65 5.97 -19.82
C ILE A 121 10.79 6.29 -18.33
N GLY A 122 11.64 5.57 -17.58
CA GLY A 122 12.01 5.92 -16.21
C GLY A 122 11.82 4.84 -15.14
N MET A 123 11.39 3.63 -15.51
CA MET A 123 11.37 2.49 -14.58
C MET A 123 12.77 1.86 -14.46
N ARG A 124 13.40 1.94 -13.29
CA ARG A 124 14.70 1.29 -13.06
C ARG A 124 14.51 -0.19 -12.71
N LEU A 125 15.20 -1.07 -13.42
CA LEU A 125 15.35 -2.47 -13.00
C LEU A 125 16.47 -2.58 -11.95
N ALA A 126 16.10 -2.89 -10.71
CA ALA A 126 17.03 -3.12 -9.61
C ALA A 126 17.53 -4.57 -9.60
N PRO A 127 18.85 -4.81 -9.75
CA PRO A 127 19.40 -6.17 -9.71
C PRO A 127 19.22 -6.77 -8.32
N VAL A 128 18.87 -8.05 -8.25
CA VAL A 128 18.84 -8.79 -6.99
C VAL A 128 20.26 -9.08 -6.54
N THR A 129 20.75 -8.29 -5.58
CA THR A 129 22.04 -8.52 -4.92
C THR A 129 21.95 -9.67 -3.92
N ALA A 130 23.09 -10.20 -3.48
CA ALA A 130 23.12 -11.22 -2.43
C ALA A 130 22.45 -10.75 -1.14
N GLN A 131 22.63 -9.47 -0.78
CA GLN A 131 22.01 -8.84 0.39
C GLN A 131 20.49 -8.81 0.27
N LEU A 132 19.95 -8.39 -0.88
CA LEU A 132 18.52 -8.39 -1.13
C LEU A 132 17.95 -9.82 -1.16
N GLY A 133 18.65 -10.77 -1.77
CA GLY A 133 18.24 -12.18 -1.79
C GLY A 133 18.16 -12.80 -0.39
N VAL A 134 19.15 -12.54 0.47
CA VAL A 134 19.15 -13.00 1.86
C VAL A 134 18.04 -12.31 2.67
N LEU A 135 17.82 -11.01 2.47
CA LEU A 135 16.72 -10.30 3.12
C LEU A 135 15.36 -10.87 2.69
N ALA A 136 15.15 -11.11 1.40
CA ALA A 136 13.93 -11.73 0.87
C ALA A 136 13.70 -13.13 1.48
N GLY A 137 14.75 -13.95 1.56
CA GLY A 137 14.68 -15.25 2.23
C GLY A 137 14.26 -15.13 3.70
N ARG A 138 14.84 -14.17 4.44
CA ARG A 138 14.49 -13.90 5.84
C ARG A 138 13.04 -13.43 6.00
N LEU A 139 12.56 -12.55 5.12
CA LEU A 139 11.17 -12.09 5.10
C LEU A 139 10.23 -13.28 4.92
N ARG A 140 10.51 -14.11 3.90
CA ARG A 140 9.70 -15.29 3.63
C ARG A 140 9.72 -16.27 4.81
N THR A 141 10.87 -16.55 5.40
CA THR A 141 10.96 -17.45 6.57
C THR A 141 10.16 -16.95 7.76
N ARG A 142 10.13 -15.64 8.02
CA ARG A 142 9.38 -15.06 9.15
C ARG A 142 7.87 -15.09 8.96
N HIS A 143 7.43 -14.82 7.73
CA HIS A 143 6.04 -14.43 7.47
C HIS A 143 5.24 -15.47 6.68
N TYR A 144 5.91 -16.31 5.89
CA TYR A 144 5.21 -17.24 5.01
C TYR A 144 4.30 -18.18 5.80
N HIS A 145 3.04 -18.22 5.37
CA HIS A 145 2.11 -19.23 5.80
C HIS A 145 1.12 -19.53 4.68
N ARG A 146 1.07 -20.80 4.26
CA ARG A 146 0.37 -21.25 3.05
C ARG A 146 -1.10 -20.80 2.93
N GLU A 147 -1.80 -20.61 4.05
CA GLU A 147 -3.24 -20.27 4.07
C GLU A 147 -3.53 -18.79 4.39
N ARG A 148 -2.65 -18.10 5.11
CA ARG A 148 -2.94 -16.75 5.65
C ARG A 148 -2.01 -15.66 5.11
N MET A 149 -0.86 -16.06 4.55
CA MET A 149 0.20 -15.16 4.11
C MET A 149 1.07 -15.89 3.07
N ALA A 150 0.47 -16.22 1.94
CA ALA A 150 1.09 -17.02 0.89
C ALA A 150 1.93 -16.16 -0.05
N VAL A 151 3.00 -15.55 0.47
CA VAL A 151 3.94 -14.76 -0.35
C VAL A 151 4.94 -15.65 -1.09
N SER A 152 5.16 -15.33 -2.36
CA SER A 152 6.18 -15.95 -3.19
C SER A 152 7.59 -15.45 -2.82
N LEU A 153 8.63 -16.02 -3.44
CA LEU A 153 9.98 -15.49 -3.25
C LEU A 153 10.16 -14.15 -3.96
N SER A 154 9.57 -13.95 -5.14
CA SER A 154 9.63 -12.68 -5.89
C SER A 154 8.89 -11.56 -5.13
N ASP A 155 7.76 -11.85 -4.48
CA ASP A 155 7.08 -10.91 -3.57
C ASP A 155 8.02 -10.46 -2.44
N CYS A 156 8.74 -11.41 -1.84
CA CYS A 156 9.70 -11.10 -0.79
C CYS A 156 10.90 -10.29 -1.30
N VAL A 157 11.30 -10.44 -2.57
CA VAL A 157 12.32 -9.60 -3.19
C VAL A 157 11.80 -8.18 -3.45
N ALA A 158 10.54 -8.02 -3.88
CA ALA A 158 9.90 -6.72 -4.00
C ALA A 158 9.86 -5.99 -2.65
N ALA A 159 9.41 -6.69 -1.60
CA ALA A 159 9.40 -6.18 -0.23
C ALA A 159 10.82 -5.83 0.26
N ALA A 160 11.81 -6.70 0.05
CA ALA A 160 13.20 -6.43 0.42
C ALA A 160 13.75 -5.18 -0.27
N THR A 161 13.42 -4.99 -1.56
CA THR A 161 13.82 -3.81 -2.34
C THR A 161 13.20 -2.54 -1.75
N ALA A 162 11.89 -2.55 -1.51
CA ALA A 162 11.16 -1.42 -0.92
C ALA A 162 11.67 -1.05 0.47
N LEU A 163 11.90 -2.04 1.34
CA LEU A 163 12.41 -1.83 2.70
C LEU A 163 13.86 -1.31 2.69
N SER A 164 14.72 -1.85 1.83
CA SER A 164 16.12 -1.43 1.75
C SER A 164 16.27 -0.01 1.23
N GLU A 165 15.44 0.41 0.27
CA GLU A 165 15.47 1.76 -0.30
C GLU A 165 14.52 2.74 0.41
N GLN A 166 13.75 2.27 1.41
CA GLN A 166 12.74 3.05 2.15
C GLN A 166 11.66 3.68 1.24
N LEU A 167 11.32 2.95 0.18
CA LEU A 167 10.34 3.36 -0.82
C LEU A 167 8.99 2.68 -0.56
N PRO A 168 7.85 3.32 -0.93
CA PRO A 168 6.58 2.63 -0.96
C PRO A 168 6.58 1.47 -1.97
N LEU A 169 5.95 0.35 -1.62
CA LEU A 169 5.68 -0.78 -2.52
C LEU A 169 4.25 -0.68 -3.06
N ALA A 170 4.10 -0.61 -4.39
CA ALA A 170 2.81 -0.72 -5.06
C ALA A 170 2.44 -2.18 -5.28
N THR A 171 1.30 -2.60 -4.73
CA THR A 171 0.78 -3.97 -4.85
C THR A 171 -0.72 -4.02 -4.60
N ALA A 172 -1.40 -5.01 -5.19
CA ALA A 172 -2.76 -5.40 -4.81
C ALA A 172 -2.81 -6.70 -3.99
N ASP A 173 -1.66 -7.37 -3.77
CA ASP A 173 -1.62 -8.60 -3.00
C ASP A 173 -1.72 -8.29 -1.49
N PRO A 174 -2.76 -8.78 -0.80
CA PRO A 174 -2.96 -8.51 0.63
C PRO A 174 -1.88 -9.15 1.51
N ALA A 175 -1.35 -10.32 1.16
CA ALA A 175 -0.28 -10.97 1.91
C ALA A 175 1.04 -10.21 1.77
N LEU A 176 1.38 -9.75 0.57
CA LEU A 176 2.58 -8.92 0.35
C LEU A 176 2.46 -7.56 1.04
N ALA A 177 1.32 -6.89 0.91
CA ALA A 177 1.06 -5.64 1.59
C ALA A 177 1.22 -5.78 3.11
N GLU A 178 0.70 -6.86 3.70
CA GLU A 178 0.83 -7.14 5.12
C GLU A 178 2.28 -7.40 5.53
N VAL A 179 3.06 -8.16 4.75
CA VAL A 179 4.50 -8.36 5.02
C VAL A 179 5.25 -7.03 5.10
N VAL A 180 5.00 -6.12 4.15
CA VAL A 180 5.65 -4.80 4.14
C VAL A 180 5.25 -3.98 5.37
N ARG A 181 3.97 -3.98 5.74
CA ARG A 181 3.47 -3.26 6.93
C ARG A 181 4.07 -3.81 8.23
N LEU A 182 4.15 -5.14 8.38
CA LEU A 182 4.73 -5.79 9.56
C LEU A 182 6.22 -5.47 9.74
N GLU A 183 6.93 -5.18 8.65
CA GLU A 183 8.34 -4.81 8.64
C GLU A 183 8.55 -3.28 8.71
N GLY A 184 7.48 -2.51 8.90
CA GLY A 184 7.54 -1.05 9.04
C GLY A 184 7.70 -0.27 7.73
N GLY A 185 7.50 -0.93 6.59
CA GLY A 185 7.53 -0.31 5.27
C GLY A 185 6.22 0.42 4.92
N LYS A 186 6.22 1.09 3.76
CA LYS A 186 5.06 1.79 3.22
C LYS A 186 4.47 1.00 2.04
N VAL A 187 3.15 0.97 1.97
CA VAL A 187 2.42 0.35 0.84
C VAL A 187 1.70 1.46 0.07
N HIS A 188 1.80 1.41 -1.25
CA HIS A 188 0.92 2.12 -2.18
C HIS A 188 -0.15 1.12 -2.63
N PRO A 189 -1.34 1.08 -2.01
CA PRO A 189 -2.31 0.03 -2.28
C PRO A 189 -2.90 0.19 -3.68
N LEU A 190 -2.83 -0.86 -4.49
CA LEU A 190 -3.47 -0.93 -5.81
C LEU A 190 -4.76 -1.75 -5.73
N PRO A 191 -5.78 -1.43 -6.54
CA PRO A 191 -6.96 -2.28 -6.62
C PRO A 191 -6.64 -3.62 -7.31
N ASP A 192 -7.18 -4.71 -6.76
CA ASP A 192 -7.15 -6.04 -7.38
C ASP A 192 -8.04 -6.09 -8.64
N SER A 193 -8.08 -7.26 -9.30
CA SER A 193 -8.94 -7.48 -10.47
C SER A 193 -10.45 -7.32 -10.22
N LYS A 194 -10.86 -7.22 -8.94
CA LYS A 194 -12.24 -6.94 -8.49
C LYS A 194 -12.40 -5.52 -7.96
N GLY A 195 -11.38 -4.66 -8.06
CA GLY A 195 -11.39 -3.28 -7.59
C GLY A 195 -11.17 -3.11 -6.08
N ARG A 196 -10.72 -4.14 -5.36
CA ARG A 196 -10.53 -4.11 -3.89
C ARG A 196 -9.07 -3.80 -3.53
N LEU A 197 -8.88 -2.97 -2.51
CA LEU A 197 -7.55 -2.64 -2.00
C LEU A 197 -7.09 -3.65 -0.92
N PRO A 198 -5.77 -3.89 -0.78
CA PRO A 198 -5.16 -4.74 0.24
C PRO A 198 -4.96 -4.09 1.62
#